data_AF-A0A2V7HSR3-F1
#
_entry.id   AF-A0A2V7HSR3-F1
#
_cell.length_a   1.000
_cell.length_b   1.000
_cell.length_c   1.000
_cell.angle_alpha   90.00
_cell.angle_beta   90.00
_cell.angle_gamma   90.00
#
_symmetry.space_group_name_H-M   'P 1'
#
loop_
_entity.id
_entity.type
_entity.pdbx_description
1 polymer ?
#
loop_
_entity_poly.entity_id
_entity_poly.type
_entity_poly.pdbx_seq_one_letter_code
_entity_poly.pdbx_strand_id
1 'polypeptide(L)'
;AWSAADLPEAVRPILAGSEGAHKGRPFAAPVLARDVVRYVGEPVAVVVADDPYGLADALERITVAYEPLPALVTPEEALASPTRLHEGWPDNVAVVARGAVGDAERALAEADVVVSERLRHPRLAAVFIEPRGAWAYRDPDSGRFVLWSSTQNPYSVRDAVARILGLPAEEVRVLTPDVGGGFGPKGAPYPEEALVALAAQRLERPVKWVESRREDFASTGHDREQVHQVRIGFRRDGTIAGIDASFLADVGAYPAQGNGLTLNTVNHLPGPYRVAHYRNAGTSVVTNKTLNTAYRAAGRPEAVFVMERLMDLGARRLGLDPAE
;
A
#
# COMPACT_ATOMS: atom_id res chain seq x y z
N ALA A 1 -18.32 -23.21 1.69
CA ALA A 1 -17.82 -21.89 1.23
C ALA A 1 -18.69 -20.82 1.85
N TRP A 2 -18.12 -19.66 2.16
CA TRP A 2 -18.86 -18.50 2.67
C TRP A 2 -18.50 -17.26 1.85
N SER A 3 -19.51 -16.51 1.47
CA SER A 3 -19.41 -15.17 0.90
C SER A 3 -19.51 -14.11 2.00
N ALA A 4 -19.39 -12.84 1.64
CA ALA A 4 -19.68 -11.74 2.55
C ALA A 4 -21.12 -11.78 3.13
N ALA A 5 -22.09 -12.37 2.41
CA ALA A 5 -23.46 -12.50 2.89
C ALA A 5 -23.61 -13.55 4.00
N ASP A 6 -22.78 -14.60 3.97
CA ASP A 6 -22.76 -15.67 4.97
C ASP A 6 -21.99 -15.24 6.24
N LEU A 7 -21.11 -14.25 6.12
CA LEU A 7 -20.21 -13.74 7.17
C LEU A 7 -20.51 -12.25 7.46
N PRO A 8 -21.61 -11.91 8.17
CA PRO A 8 -21.92 -10.52 8.52
C PRO A 8 -20.79 -9.81 9.29
N GLU A 9 -19.95 -10.54 10.01
CA GLU A 9 -18.77 -10.05 10.71
C GLU A 9 -17.67 -9.58 9.74
N ALA A 10 -17.56 -10.20 8.55
CA ALA A 10 -16.61 -9.84 7.50
C ALA A 10 -16.95 -8.51 6.80
N VAL A 11 -18.11 -7.92 7.10
CA VAL A 11 -18.48 -6.54 6.69
C VAL A 11 -17.65 -5.50 7.45
N ARG A 12 -17.11 -5.84 8.62
CA ARG A 12 -16.20 -4.95 9.36
C ARG A 12 -14.91 -4.80 8.56
N PRO A 13 -14.48 -3.57 8.21
CA PRO A 13 -13.31 -3.39 7.37
C PRO A 13 -12.03 -3.80 8.10
N ILE A 14 -11.11 -4.41 7.32
CA ILE A 14 -9.75 -4.69 7.78
C ILE A 14 -8.97 -3.38 7.93
N LEU A 15 -9.19 -2.45 7.00
CA LEU A 15 -8.61 -1.11 6.95
C LEU A 15 -9.71 -0.11 6.63
N ALA A 16 -9.77 1.00 7.38
CA ALA A 16 -10.70 2.08 7.12
C ALA A 16 -10.05 3.42 7.45
N GLY A 17 -10.46 4.46 6.73
CA GLY A 17 -10.02 5.83 7.00
C GLY A 17 -11.16 6.81 6.73
N SER A 18 -11.44 7.68 7.71
CA SER A 18 -12.43 8.75 7.61
C SER A 18 -11.95 10.07 8.25
N GLU A 19 -10.85 10.04 8.98
CA GLU A 19 -10.29 11.17 9.73
C GLU A 19 -8.85 11.49 9.29
N GLY A 20 -8.29 12.57 9.84
CA GLY A 20 -6.92 13.00 9.56
C GLY A 20 -6.68 13.23 8.06
N ALA A 21 -5.72 12.48 7.50
CA ALA A 21 -5.37 12.54 6.08
C ALA A 21 -6.53 12.13 5.13
N HIS A 22 -7.55 11.44 5.63
CA HIS A 22 -8.69 10.95 4.84
C HIS A 22 -9.99 11.74 5.06
N LYS A 23 -9.93 12.88 5.75
CA LYS A 23 -11.11 13.70 6.01
C LYS A 23 -11.80 14.09 4.70
N GLY A 24 -13.09 13.76 4.58
CA GLY A 24 -13.89 14.00 3.38
C GLY A 24 -13.68 13.00 2.25
N ARG A 25 -12.86 11.96 2.46
CA ARG A 25 -12.59 10.86 1.51
C ARG A 25 -12.64 9.52 2.23
N PRO A 26 -13.81 9.13 2.76
CA PRO A 26 -13.95 7.91 3.54
C PRO A 26 -13.73 6.68 2.67
N PHE A 27 -13.05 5.66 3.20
CA PHE A 27 -12.96 4.35 2.56
C PHE A 27 -13.04 3.22 3.59
N ALA A 28 -13.44 2.04 3.12
CA ALA A 28 -13.47 0.81 3.89
C ALA A 28 -12.99 -0.35 2.99
N ALA A 29 -11.86 -0.95 3.35
CA ALA A 29 -11.38 -2.19 2.75
C ALA A 29 -12.07 -3.36 3.46
N PRO A 30 -12.96 -4.10 2.77
CA PRO A 30 -13.69 -5.19 3.39
C PRO A 30 -12.79 -6.42 3.60
N VAL A 31 -13.21 -7.34 4.46
CA VAL A 31 -12.55 -8.66 4.56
C VAL A 31 -12.92 -9.53 3.35
N LEU A 32 -14.19 -9.47 2.93
CA LEU A 32 -14.66 -10.04 1.66
C LEU A 32 -15.42 -8.95 0.91
N ALA A 33 -15.05 -8.72 -0.35
CA ALA A 33 -15.81 -7.86 -1.25
C ALA A 33 -17.25 -8.37 -1.35
N ARG A 34 -18.20 -7.43 -1.25
CA ARG A 34 -19.64 -7.71 -1.24
C ARG A 34 -20.30 -7.26 -2.54
N ASP A 35 -20.30 -5.94 -2.76
CA ASP A 35 -21.05 -5.32 -3.86
C ASP A 35 -20.15 -5.00 -5.07
N VAL A 36 -18.89 -4.66 -4.81
CA VAL A 36 -17.92 -4.29 -5.85
C VAL A 36 -16.55 -4.83 -5.50
N VAL A 37 -15.88 -5.41 -6.51
CA VAL A 37 -14.46 -5.77 -6.48
C VAL A 37 -13.68 -4.64 -7.16
N ARG A 38 -12.63 -4.16 -6.49
CA ARG A 38 -11.82 -3.02 -6.91
C ARG A 38 -10.49 -3.42 -7.54
N TYR A 39 -9.98 -4.62 -7.28
CA TYR A 39 -8.73 -5.07 -7.88
C TYR A 39 -8.68 -6.59 -8.08
N VAL A 40 -7.85 -7.03 -9.01
CA VAL A 40 -7.57 -8.46 -9.23
C VAL A 40 -6.81 -9.01 -8.03
N GLY A 41 -7.40 -9.97 -7.32
CA GLY A 41 -6.86 -10.53 -6.08
C GLY A 41 -7.64 -10.17 -4.83
N GLU A 42 -8.66 -9.30 -4.94
CA GLU A 42 -9.52 -8.98 -3.80
C GLU A 42 -10.38 -10.19 -3.40
N PRO A 43 -10.39 -10.60 -2.11
CA PRO A 43 -11.16 -11.75 -1.66
C PRO A 43 -12.67 -11.54 -1.84
N VAL A 44 -13.38 -12.52 -2.42
CA VAL A 44 -14.85 -12.50 -2.60
C VAL A 44 -15.59 -13.61 -1.85
N ALA A 45 -14.89 -14.71 -1.56
CA ALA A 45 -15.42 -15.83 -0.80
C ALA A 45 -14.26 -16.56 -0.10
N VAL A 46 -14.59 -17.37 0.91
CA VAL A 46 -13.67 -18.25 1.61
C VAL A 46 -14.16 -19.70 1.54
N VAL A 47 -13.24 -20.63 1.37
CA VAL A 47 -13.49 -22.07 1.40
C VAL A 47 -12.62 -22.70 2.49
N VAL A 48 -13.25 -23.58 3.27
CA VAL A 48 -12.56 -24.40 4.28
C VAL A 48 -12.90 -25.84 3.95
N ALA A 49 -11.87 -26.70 3.94
CA ALA A 49 -11.98 -28.13 3.69
C ALA A 49 -11.05 -28.89 4.66
N ASP A 50 -11.30 -30.19 4.85
CA ASP A 50 -10.49 -31.04 5.73
C ASP A 50 -9.09 -31.33 5.15
N ASP A 51 -8.93 -31.23 3.82
CA ASP A 51 -7.66 -31.48 3.13
C ASP A 51 -7.46 -30.57 1.89
N PRO A 52 -6.22 -30.43 1.38
CA PRO A 52 -5.93 -29.56 0.24
C PRO A 52 -6.54 -29.99 -1.09
N TYR A 53 -6.81 -31.29 -1.29
CA TYR A 53 -7.41 -31.79 -2.52
C TYR A 53 -8.90 -31.44 -2.56
N GLY A 54 -9.60 -31.69 -1.45
CA GLY A 54 -10.99 -31.24 -1.29
C GLY A 54 -11.13 -29.71 -1.37
N LEU A 55 -10.14 -28.96 -0.90
CA LEU A 55 -10.10 -27.50 -1.07
C LEU A 55 -10.01 -27.10 -2.54
N ALA A 56 -9.11 -27.71 -3.32
CA ALA A 56 -8.95 -27.42 -4.74
C ALA A 56 -10.24 -27.72 -5.53
N ASP A 57 -10.82 -28.91 -5.32
CA ASP A 57 -12.08 -29.32 -5.96
C ASP A 57 -13.24 -28.37 -5.60
N ALA A 58 -13.30 -27.91 -4.35
CA ALA A 58 -14.34 -26.99 -3.89
C ALA A 58 -14.18 -25.59 -4.51
N LEU A 59 -12.94 -25.12 -4.70
CA LEU A 59 -12.67 -23.82 -5.36
C LEU A 59 -13.12 -23.82 -6.83
N GLU A 60 -12.90 -24.91 -7.56
CA GLU A 60 -13.33 -25.02 -8.98
C GLU A 60 -14.85 -25.00 -9.16
N ARG A 61 -15.61 -25.32 -8.11
CA ARG A 61 -17.08 -25.31 -8.13
C ARG A 61 -17.67 -23.94 -7.84
N ILE A 62 -16.86 -22.98 -7.39
CA ILE A 62 -17.35 -21.62 -7.13
C ILE A 62 -17.57 -20.92 -8.46
N THR A 63 -18.80 -20.44 -8.64
CA THR A 63 -19.16 -19.55 -9.75
C THR A 63 -19.47 -18.18 -9.18
N VAL A 64 -18.83 -17.14 -9.72
CA VAL A 64 -19.12 -15.75 -9.39
C VAL A 64 -19.48 -15.02 -10.68
N ALA A 65 -20.66 -14.39 -10.69
CA ALA A 65 -21.09 -13.55 -11.80
C ALA A 65 -20.64 -12.10 -11.55
N TYR A 66 -19.95 -11.52 -12.53
CA TYR A 66 -19.50 -10.13 -12.48
C TYR A 66 -20.14 -9.32 -13.60
N GLU A 67 -20.44 -8.07 -13.30
CA GLU A 67 -20.64 -7.02 -14.30
C GLU A 67 -19.33 -6.22 -14.40
N PRO A 68 -18.56 -6.33 -15.51
CA PRO A 68 -17.29 -5.63 -15.62
C PRO A 68 -17.48 -4.11 -15.66
N LEU A 69 -16.73 -3.40 -14.81
CA LEU A 69 -16.66 -1.94 -14.79
C LEU A 69 -15.36 -1.44 -15.44
N PRO A 70 -15.30 -0.18 -15.92
CA PRO A 70 -14.05 0.41 -16.41
C PRO A 70 -12.97 0.42 -15.33
N ALA A 71 -11.83 -0.22 -15.61
CA ALA A 71 -10.68 -0.25 -14.71
C ALA A 71 -9.72 0.91 -14.98
N LEU A 72 -9.20 1.52 -13.92
CA LEU A 72 -8.22 2.59 -13.92
C LEU A 72 -6.89 2.01 -13.43
N VAL A 73 -5.90 1.88 -14.31
CA VAL A 73 -4.66 1.14 -14.01
C VAL A 73 -3.41 2.02 -13.96
N THR A 74 -3.57 3.34 -14.15
CA THR A 74 -2.53 4.33 -13.91
C THR A 74 -3.10 5.52 -13.15
N PRO A 75 -2.26 6.25 -12.39
CA PRO A 75 -2.72 7.45 -11.70
C PRO A 75 -3.14 8.55 -12.69
N GLU A 76 -2.49 8.68 -13.86
CA GLU A 76 -2.91 9.62 -14.90
C GLU A 76 -4.33 9.34 -15.44
N GLU A 77 -4.63 8.08 -15.77
CA GLU A 77 -5.97 7.66 -16.20
C GLU A 77 -7.01 7.90 -15.10
N ALA A 78 -6.67 7.57 -13.85
CA ALA A 78 -7.58 7.72 -12.73
C ALA A 78 -7.93 9.20 -12.45
N LEU A 79 -6.99 10.12 -12.65
CA LEU A 79 -7.23 11.56 -12.52
C LEU A 79 -8.09 12.13 -13.65
N ALA A 80 -7.90 11.64 -14.88
CA ALA A 80 -8.65 12.10 -16.05
C ALA A 80 -10.05 11.49 -16.16
N SER A 81 -10.30 10.37 -15.45
CA SER A 81 -11.53 9.61 -15.58
C SER A 81 -12.71 10.23 -14.81
N PRO A 82 -13.95 10.13 -15.33
CA PRO A 82 -15.17 10.38 -14.55
C PRO A 82 -15.52 9.21 -13.60
N THR A 83 -14.96 8.01 -13.82
CA THR A 83 -15.18 6.84 -12.96
C THR A 83 -14.57 7.10 -11.58
N ARG A 84 -15.27 6.72 -10.51
CA ARG A 84 -14.79 6.83 -9.12
C ARG A 84 -14.61 5.45 -8.53
N LEU A 85 -13.43 5.21 -7.95
CA LEU A 85 -13.15 3.92 -7.31
C LEU A 85 -13.86 3.77 -5.95
N HIS A 86 -14.09 4.90 -5.28
CA HIS A 86 -14.84 4.97 -4.02
C HIS A 86 -16.06 5.85 -4.22
N GLU A 87 -17.21 5.33 -3.79
CA GLU A 87 -18.47 6.05 -3.84
C GLU A 87 -18.42 7.31 -2.97
N GLY A 88 -19.05 8.39 -3.44
CA GLY A 88 -19.08 9.68 -2.74
C GLY A 88 -17.79 10.51 -2.83
N TRP A 89 -16.73 9.99 -3.46
CA TRP A 89 -15.51 10.78 -3.69
C TRP A 89 -15.68 11.75 -4.87
N PRO A 90 -15.23 13.01 -4.76
CA PRO A 90 -15.33 13.98 -5.86
C PRO A 90 -14.38 13.66 -7.03
N ASP A 91 -13.24 13.05 -6.74
CA ASP A 91 -12.20 12.62 -7.68
C ASP A 91 -11.43 11.41 -7.12
N ASN A 92 -10.48 10.83 -7.87
CA ASN A 92 -9.67 9.68 -7.42
C ASN A 92 -8.39 10.05 -6.63
N VAL A 93 -8.26 11.30 -6.18
CA VAL A 93 -7.16 11.70 -5.29
C VAL A 93 -7.46 11.19 -3.88
N ALA A 94 -6.57 10.39 -3.29
CA ALA A 94 -6.69 10.01 -1.88
C ALA A 94 -6.20 11.14 -0.97
N VAL A 95 -4.97 11.59 -1.19
CA VAL A 95 -4.29 12.57 -0.34
C VAL A 95 -3.29 13.40 -1.15
N VAL A 96 -3.06 14.65 -0.75
CA VAL A 96 -2.00 15.51 -1.30
C VAL A 96 -1.02 15.85 -0.18
N ALA A 97 0.25 15.53 -0.37
CA ALA A 97 1.36 15.93 0.51
C ALA A 97 2.15 17.07 -0.13
N ARG A 98 2.58 18.05 0.67
CA ARG A 98 3.34 19.22 0.18
C ARG A 98 4.48 19.53 1.12
N GLY A 99 5.59 20.02 0.57
CA GLY A 99 6.74 20.51 1.31
C GLY A 99 7.40 21.65 0.54
N ALA A 100 7.76 22.72 1.23
CA ALA A 100 8.44 23.86 0.63
C ALA A 100 9.35 24.58 1.64
N VAL A 101 10.46 25.13 1.15
CA VAL A 101 11.39 25.99 1.87
C VAL A 101 11.92 27.03 0.90
N GLY A 102 11.94 28.31 1.28
CA GLY A 102 12.44 29.39 0.41
C GLY A 102 11.58 29.60 -0.85
N ASP A 103 12.22 30.07 -1.93
CA ASP A 103 11.56 30.42 -3.20
C ASP A 103 12.19 29.65 -4.36
N ALA A 104 11.65 28.46 -4.64
CA ALA A 104 12.15 27.58 -5.70
C ALA A 104 11.98 28.20 -7.11
N GLU A 105 10.94 29.00 -7.33
CA GLU A 105 10.64 29.56 -8.64
C GLU A 105 11.64 30.67 -9.01
N ARG A 106 11.90 31.60 -8.07
CA ARG A 106 12.96 32.60 -8.22
C ARG A 106 14.33 31.93 -8.39
N ALA A 107 14.63 30.94 -7.56
CA ALA A 107 15.92 30.26 -7.59
C ALA A 107 16.19 29.55 -8.92
N LEU A 108 15.16 28.96 -9.54
CA LEU A 108 15.26 28.33 -10.86
C LEU A 108 15.42 29.38 -11.97
N ALA A 109 14.79 30.55 -11.86
CA ALA A 109 14.95 31.64 -12.82
C ALA A 109 16.36 32.27 -12.78
N GLU A 110 17.01 32.25 -11.61
CA GLU A 110 18.37 32.76 -11.38
C GLU A 110 19.47 31.70 -11.57
N ALA A 111 19.11 30.45 -11.89
CA ALA A 111 20.08 29.36 -12.06
C ALA A 111 20.84 29.49 -13.39
N ASP A 112 22.12 29.11 -13.39
CA ASP A 112 22.95 29.10 -14.61
C ASP A 112 22.59 27.93 -15.52
N VAL A 113 22.22 26.80 -14.93
CA VAL A 113 21.80 25.58 -15.62
C VAL A 113 20.54 25.03 -14.95
N VAL A 114 19.53 24.69 -15.75
CA VAL A 114 18.32 24.01 -15.27
C VAL A 114 18.18 22.66 -16.00
N VAL A 115 17.97 21.61 -15.21
CA VAL A 115 17.60 20.27 -15.69
C VAL A 115 16.12 20.06 -15.39
N SER A 116 15.37 19.56 -16.38
CA SER A 116 13.94 19.27 -16.26
C SER A 116 13.67 17.88 -16.79
N GLU A 117 13.08 17.01 -15.98
CA GLU A 117 12.87 15.60 -16.31
C GLU A 117 11.49 15.10 -15.87
N ARG A 118 11.01 14.09 -16.60
CA ARG A 118 9.90 13.24 -16.15
C ARG A 118 10.42 11.85 -15.85
N LEU A 119 10.45 11.47 -14.57
CA LEU A 119 11.02 10.20 -14.11
C LEU A 119 9.92 9.28 -13.58
N ARG A 120 10.00 7.98 -13.86
CA ARG A 120 9.06 6.98 -13.35
C ARG A 120 9.78 5.94 -12.52
N HIS A 121 9.30 5.74 -11.30
CA HIS A 121 9.66 4.60 -10.48
C HIS A 121 8.57 3.52 -10.63
N PRO A 122 8.91 2.26 -10.98
CA PRO A 122 7.93 1.21 -11.17
C PRO A 122 7.33 0.75 -9.85
N ARG A 123 6.19 0.08 -9.94
CA ARG A 123 5.60 -0.67 -8.83
C ARG A 123 6.43 -1.91 -8.51
N LEU A 124 6.74 -2.14 -7.23
CA LEU A 124 7.48 -3.33 -6.80
C LEU A 124 6.72 -4.10 -5.72
N ALA A 125 6.76 -5.43 -5.80
CA ALA A 125 6.40 -6.34 -4.74
C ALA A 125 7.64 -6.65 -3.87
N ALA A 126 7.44 -6.97 -2.59
CA ALA A 126 8.55 -7.27 -1.68
C ALA A 126 9.17 -8.65 -1.89
N VAL A 127 8.40 -9.62 -2.39
CA VAL A 127 8.83 -10.97 -2.75
C VAL A 127 9.68 -11.66 -1.66
N PHE A 128 9.24 -11.58 -0.40
CA PHE A 128 9.83 -12.37 0.68
C PHE A 128 9.67 -13.87 0.36
N ILE A 129 10.70 -14.69 0.63
CA ILE A 129 10.73 -16.10 0.18
C ILE A 129 9.62 -16.93 0.82
N GLU A 130 9.28 -16.64 2.08
CA GLU A 130 8.13 -17.22 2.77
C GLU A 130 6.87 -16.36 2.53
N PRO A 131 5.86 -16.82 1.75
CA PRO A 131 4.58 -16.13 1.62
C PRO A 131 3.87 -15.89 2.96
N ARG A 132 2.75 -15.17 2.95
CA ARG A 132 1.94 -14.98 4.16
C ARG A 132 1.30 -16.30 4.59
N GLY A 133 0.97 -16.40 5.87
CA GLY A 133 0.34 -17.59 6.42
C GLY A 133 -0.20 -17.33 7.81
N ALA A 134 -1.27 -18.04 8.15
CA ALA A 134 -1.93 -17.91 9.43
C ALA A 134 -2.54 -19.24 9.89
N TRP A 135 -2.62 -19.43 11.21
CA TRP A 135 -3.26 -20.59 11.82
C TRP A 135 -3.98 -20.18 13.11
N ALA A 136 -5.28 -20.43 13.19
CA ALA A 136 -6.10 -20.03 14.32
C ALA A 136 -6.79 -21.21 14.99
N TYR A 137 -6.97 -21.12 16.31
CA TYR A 137 -7.77 -22.05 17.11
C TYR A 137 -8.21 -21.40 18.42
N ARG A 138 -9.20 -21.99 19.09
CA ARG A 138 -9.52 -21.65 20.48
C ARG A 138 -8.73 -22.56 21.40
N ASP A 139 -7.94 -21.97 22.29
CA ASP A 139 -7.12 -22.70 23.24
C ASP A 139 -8.03 -23.37 24.29
N PRO A 140 -7.97 -24.71 24.44
CA PRO A 140 -8.91 -25.43 25.30
C PRO A 140 -8.68 -25.16 26.80
N ASP A 141 -7.45 -24.82 27.19
CA ASP A 141 -7.08 -24.62 28.59
C ASP A 141 -7.44 -23.21 29.07
N SER A 142 -7.09 -22.18 28.28
CA SER A 142 -7.29 -20.78 28.63
C SER A 142 -8.59 -20.19 28.08
N GLY A 143 -9.25 -20.87 27.14
CA GLY A 143 -10.42 -20.36 26.42
C GLY A 143 -10.13 -19.23 25.43
N ARG A 144 -8.89 -18.73 25.38
CA ARG A 144 -8.48 -17.61 24.52
C ARG A 144 -8.47 -17.99 23.06
N PHE A 145 -8.71 -17.02 22.20
CA PHE A 145 -8.53 -17.18 20.76
C PHE A 145 -7.05 -16.98 20.40
N VAL A 146 -6.42 -18.00 19.81
CA VAL A 146 -5.01 -17.97 19.44
C VAL A 146 -4.88 -17.90 17.93
N LEU A 147 -4.08 -16.96 17.44
CA LEU A 147 -3.72 -16.82 16.04
C LEU A 147 -2.21 -16.80 15.88
N TRP A 148 -1.66 -17.76 15.17
CA TRP A 148 -0.30 -17.70 14.63
C TRP A 148 -0.35 -16.95 13.30
N SER A 149 0.52 -15.95 13.11
CA SER A 149 0.61 -15.21 11.84
C SER A 149 2.06 -14.87 11.49
N SER A 150 2.41 -15.01 10.21
CA SER A 150 3.64 -14.47 9.65
C SER A 150 3.50 -12.95 9.47
N THR A 151 3.73 -12.20 10.55
CA THR A 151 3.50 -10.74 10.65
C THR A 151 4.69 -10.00 11.27
N GLN A 152 4.87 -8.73 10.90
CA GLN A 152 5.82 -7.81 11.54
C GLN A 152 5.17 -7.00 12.67
N ASN A 153 3.85 -7.08 12.83
CA ASN A 153 3.10 -6.24 13.76
C ASN A 153 1.94 -7.02 14.40
N PRO A 154 2.23 -7.92 15.36
CA PRO A 154 1.23 -8.79 15.96
C PRO A 154 0.12 -8.03 16.71
N TYR A 155 0.40 -6.84 17.24
CA TYR A 155 -0.59 -6.04 17.95
C TYR A 155 -1.66 -5.47 17.02
N SER A 156 -1.26 -4.94 15.85
CA SER A 156 -2.24 -4.47 14.87
C SER A 156 -3.08 -5.61 14.29
N VAL A 157 -2.48 -6.79 14.09
CA VAL A 157 -3.24 -8.00 13.71
C VAL A 157 -4.22 -8.40 14.81
N ARG A 158 -3.79 -8.41 16.08
CA ARG A 158 -4.64 -8.72 17.24
C ARG A 158 -5.85 -7.79 17.28
N ASP A 159 -5.63 -6.49 17.16
CA ASP A 159 -6.70 -5.49 17.26
C ASP A 159 -7.68 -5.58 16.08
N ALA A 160 -7.18 -5.90 14.89
CA ALA A 160 -8.02 -6.17 13.72
C ALA A 160 -8.89 -7.42 13.91
N VAL A 161 -8.27 -8.54 14.33
CA VAL A 161 -8.95 -9.81 14.54
C VAL A 161 -9.96 -9.72 15.68
N ALA A 162 -9.57 -9.16 16.84
CA ALA A 162 -10.47 -8.97 17.98
C ALA A 162 -11.72 -8.15 17.58
N ARG A 163 -11.52 -7.05 16.86
CA ARG A 163 -12.62 -6.24 16.32
C ARG A 163 -13.50 -7.04 15.37
N ILE A 164 -12.96 -7.89 14.51
CA ILE A 164 -13.75 -8.66 13.55
C ILE A 164 -14.53 -9.78 14.25
N LEU A 165 -13.90 -10.53 15.15
CA LEU A 165 -14.56 -11.59 15.94
C LEU A 165 -15.54 -11.05 16.98
N GLY A 166 -15.49 -9.74 17.29
CA GLY A 166 -16.29 -9.13 18.35
C GLY A 166 -15.84 -9.55 19.75
N LEU A 167 -14.54 -9.78 19.93
CA LEU A 167 -13.93 -10.16 21.20
C LEU A 167 -13.16 -8.98 21.81
N PRO A 168 -13.02 -8.92 23.14
CA PRO A 168 -12.02 -8.07 23.79
C PRO A 168 -10.60 -8.41 23.31
N ALA A 169 -9.73 -7.42 23.19
CA ALA A 169 -8.39 -7.61 22.66
C ALA A 169 -7.54 -8.56 23.53
N GLU A 170 -7.77 -8.57 24.85
CA GLU A 170 -7.13 -9.44 25.82
C GLU A 170 -7.51 -10.93 25.69
N GLU A 171 -8.64 -11.23 25.03
CA GLU A 171 -9.07 -12.59 24.71
C GLU A 171 -8.41 -13.13 23.43
N VAL A 172 -7.76 -12.27 22.65
CA VAL A 172 -7.06 -12.62 21.42
C VAL A 172 -5.54 -12.59 21.65
N ARG A 173 -4.90 -13.73 21.39
CA ARG A 173 -3.44 -13.88 21.45
C ARG A 173 -2.89 -14.10 20.05
N VAL A 174 -2.14 -13.13 19.54
CA VAL A 174 -1.38 -13.28 18.29
C VAL A 174 0.05 -13.71 18.60
N LEU A 175 0.49 -14.78 17.94
CA LEU A 175 1.84 -15.34 18.03
C LEU A 175 2.54 -15.18 16.68
N THR A 176 3.75 -14.62 16.71
CA THR A 176 4.60 -14.46 15.54
C THR A 176 5.73 -15.50 15.63
N PRO A 177 5.74 -16.53 14.77
CA PRO A 177 6.83 -17.49 14.70
C PRO A 177 8.07 -16.86 14.03
N ASP A 178 9.07 -17.68 13.68
CA ASP A 178 10.10 -17.25 12.75
C ASP A 178 9.46 -16.78 11.43
N VAL A 179 9.81 -15.58 10.97
CA VAL A 179 9.26 -14.96 9.76
C VAL A 179 10.32 -14.93 8.67
N GLY A 180 10.06 -15.59 7.54
CA GLY A 180 10.94 -15.73 6.38
C GLY A 180 10.99 -14.49 5.48
N GLY A 181 11.14 -13.32 6.10
CA GLY A 181 11.14 -12.01 5.45
C GLY A 181 9.77 -11.36 5.44
N GLY A 182 9.78 -10.02 5.49
CA GLY A 182 8.57 -9.19 5.44
C GLY A 182 8.81 -7.89 4.69
N PHE A 183 9.92 -7.20 4.98
CA PHE A 183 10.36 -5.98 4.27
C PHE A 183 9.35 -4.82 4.25
N GLY A 184 8.31 -4.88 5.08
CA GLY A 184 7.29 -3.84 5.22
C GLY A 184 5.87 -4.37 4.99
N PRO A 185 5.54 -5.07 3.87
CA PRO A 185 4.16 -5.46 3.62
C PRO A 185 3.52 -6.36 4.68
N LYS A 186 4.28 -7.20 5.40
CA LYS A 186 3.79 -7.98 6.55
C LYS A 186 3.54 -7.15 7.82
N GLY A 187 3.67 -5.82 7.77
CA GLY A 187 3.41 -4.90 8.89
C GLY A 187 1.96 -4.41 8.99
N ALA A 188 1.13 -4.68 7.98
CA ALA A 188 -0.30 -4.38 7.98
C ALA A 188 -1.12 -5.65 8.24
N PRO A 189 -2.31 -5.54 8.86
CA PRO A 189 -3.25 -6.65 8.93
C PRO A 189 -3.91 -6.88 7.56
N TYR A 190 -4.21 -8.13 7.24
CA TYR A 190 -4.83 -8.53 5.97
C TYR A 190 -6.14 -9.32 6.17
N PRO A 191 -7.03 -9.33 5.15
CA PRO A 191 -8.27 -10.09 5.21
C PRO A 191 -8.13 -11.55 5.61
N GLU A 192 -7.07 -12.23 5.17
CA GLU A 192 -6.91 -13.67 5.36
C GLU A 192 -6.68 -14.04 6.83
N GLU A 193 -6.00 -13.20 7.61
CA GLU A 193 -5.85 -13.39 9.06
C GLU A 193 -7.21 -13.36 9.76
N ALA A 194 -8.09 -12.45 9.34
CA ALA A 194 -9.44 -12.35 9.85
C ALA A 194 -10.34 -13.51 9.38
N LEU A 195 -10.21 -13.95 8.13
CA LEU A 195 -10.98 -15.07 7.58
C LEU A 195 -10.62 -16.39 8.26
N VAL A 196 -9.33 -16.64 8.47
CA VAL A 196 -8.85 -17.81 9.22
C VAL A 196 -9.39 -17.80 10.64
N ALA A 197 -9.39 -16.62 11.28
CA ALA A 197 -9.93 -16.47 12.62
C ALA A 197 -11.45 -16.71 12.68
N LEU A 198 -12.22 -16.11 11.77
CA LEU A 198 -13.68 -16.31 11.67
C LEU A 198 -14.04 -17.76 11.40
N ALA A 199 -13.32 -18.41 10.48
CA ALA A 199 -13.52 -19.81 10.16
C ALA A 199 -13.27 -20.70 11.38
N ALA A 200 -12.17 -20.49 12.11
CA ALA A 200 -11.87 -21.26 13.32
C ALA A 200 -12.90 -21.03 14.43
N GLN A 201 -13.40 -19.80 14.60
CA GLN A 201 -14.44 -19.50 15.58
C GLN A 201 -15.75 -20.20 15.24
N ARG A 202 -16.17 -20.19 13.98
CA ARG A 202 -17.46 -20.77 13.55
C ARG A 202 -17.47 -22.29 13.50
N LEU A 203 -16.35 -22.89 13.11
CA LEU A 203 -16.22 -24.35 13.02
C LEU A 203 -15.83 -24.98 14.34
N GLU A 204 -15.42 -24.18 15.33
CA GLU A 204 -14.86 -24.64 16.60
C GLU A 204 -13.69 -25.63 16.39
N ARG A 205 -12.94 -25.41 15.31
CA ARG A 205 -11.83 -26.27 14.86
C ARG A 205 -10.64 -25.41 14.47
N PRO A 206 -9.41 -25.92 14.62
CA PRO A 206 -8.24 -25.23 14.09
C PRO A 206 -8.34 -25.03 12.57
N VAL A 207 -8.03 -23.84 12.08
CA VAL A 207 -8.03 -23.50 10.65
C VAL A 207 -6.68 -22.93 10.26
N LYS A 208 -6.07 -23.46 9.20
CA LYS A 208 -4.77 -23.04 8.66
C LYS A 208 -4.94 -22.51 7.24
N TRP A 209 -4.22 -21.44 6.94
CA TRP A 209 -4.05 -20.91 5.60
C TRP A 209 -2.57 -20.65 5.34
N VAL A 210 -2.13 -20.96 4.13
CA VAL A 210 -0.80 -20.65 3.62
C VAL A 210 -0.97 -20.12 2.21
N GLU A 211 -0.45 -18.93 1.97
CA GLU A 211 -0.53 -18.26 0.70
C GLU A 211 0.38 -18.93 -0.35
N SER A 212 -0.10 -19.07 -1.58
CA SER A 212 0.76 -19.41 -2.72
C SER A 212 1.52 -18.18 -3.23
N ARG A 213 2.62 -18.37 -3.94
CA ARG A 213 3.36 -17.24 -4.54
C ARG A 213 2.50 -16.41 -5.50
N ARG A 214 1.54 -17.02 -6.20
CA ARG A 214 0.66 -16.31 -7.13
C ARG A 214 -0.32 -15.41 -6.39
N GLU A 215 -0.84 -15.87 -5.25
CA GLU A 215 -1.70 -15.06 -4.38
C GLU A 215 -0.92 -13.89 -3.77
N ASP A 216 0.33 -14.11 -3.37
CA ASP A 216 1.20 -13.05 -2.84
C ASP A 216 1.35 -11.88 -3.82
N PHE A 217 1.61 -12.14 -5.10
CA PHE A 217 1.68 -11.08 -6.12
C PHE A 217 0.33 -10.38 -6.39
N ALA A 218 -0.80 -11.02 -6.10
CA ALA A 218 -2.12 -10.50 -6.40
C ALA A 218 -2.73 -9.72 -5.22
N SER A 219 -2.42 -10.12 -3.98
CA SER A 219 -3.16 -9.68 -2.79
C SER A 219 -2.28 -9.04 -1.70
N THR A 220 -0.98 -9.33 -1.66
CA THR A 220 -0.05 -8.60 -0.78
C THR A 220 0.15 -7.17 -1.28
N GLY A 221 0.25 -6.22 -0.36
CA GLY A 221 0.48 -4.82 -0.72
C GLY A 221 1.81 -4.61 -1.45
N HIS A 222 1.78 -3.75 -2.47
CA HIS A 222 2.97 -3.32 -3.22
C HIS A 222 3.33 -1.88 -2.86
N ASP A 223 4.43 -1.36 -3.40
CA ASP A 223 4.82 0.03 -3.19
C ASP A 223 5.53 0.61 -4.42
N ARG A 224 6.01 1.85 -4.27
CA ARG A 224 7.02 2.53 -5.09
C ARG A 224 6.57 3.12 -6.41
N GLU A 225 5.35 2.87 -6.86
CA GLU A 225 4.91 3.40 -8.15
C GLU A 225 4.67 4.91 -8.07
N GLN A 226 5.61 5.66 -8.65
CA GLN A 226 5.57 7.11 -8.68
C GLN A 226 5.98 7.67 -10.05
N VAL A 227 5.31 8.73 -10.47
CA VAL A 227 5.63 9.48 -11.70
C VAL A 227 5.94 10.91 -11.31
N HIS A 228 7.19 11.32 -11.47
CA HIS A 228 7.71 12.62 -11.09
C HIS A 228 7.85 13.54 -12.29
N GLN A 229 7.49 14.80 -12.10
CA GLN A 229 7.89 15.93 -12.94
C GLN A 229 8.75 16.83 -12.08
N VAL A 230 10.01 17.03 -12.46
CA VAL A 230 10.99 17.69 -11.59
C VAL A 230 11.91 18.61 -12.37
N ARG A 231 12.24 19.73 -11.74
CA ARG A 231 13.23 20.70 -12.17
C ARG A 231 14.25 20.92 -11.06
N ILE A 232 15.53 20.93 -11.41
CA ILE A 232 16.62 21.35 -10.52
C ILE A 232 17.45 22.41 -11.23
N GLY A 233 17.82 23.46 -10.49
CA GLY A 233 18.70 24.52 -10.95
C GLY A 233 20.06 24.39 -10.27
N PHE A 234 21.12 24.66 -11.01
CA PHE A 234 22.49 24.70 -10.54
C PHE A 234 23.16 26.03 -10.91
N ARG A 235 24.13 26.43 -10.08
CA ARG A 235 25.13 27.46 -10.41
C ARG A 235 26.26 26.83 -11.21
N ARG A 236 27.09 27.67 -11.87
CA ARG A 236 28.27 27.20 -12.64
C ARG A 236 29.26 26.35 -11.83
N ASP A 237 29.32 26.56 -10.52
CA ASP A 237 30.20 25.81 -9.61
C ASP A 237 29.60 24.50 -9.08
N GLY A 238 28.43 24.09 -9.57
CA GLY A 238 27.74 22.88 -9.11
C GLY A 238 26.78 23.10 -7.93
N THR A 239 26.75 24.29 -7.30
CA THR A 239 25.84 24.56 -6.20
C THR A 239 24.38 24.46 -6.63
N ILE A 240 23.56 23.71 -5.89
CA ILE A 240 22.11 23.64 -6.13
C ILE A 240 21.47 24.99 -5.82
N ALA A 241 20.89 25.62 -6.84
CA ALA A 241 20.14 26.87 -6.69
C ALA A 241 18.75 26.60 -6.11
N GLY A 242 18.02 25.62 -6.65
CA GLY A 242 16.72 25.23 -6.14
C GLY A 242 16.09 24.04 -6.86
N ILE A 243 15.06 23.46 -6.25
CA ILE A 243 14.33 22.30 -6.77
C ILE A 243 12.82 22.58 -6.74
N ASP A 244 12.16 22.29 -7.85
CA ASP A 244 10.71 22.29 -7.97
C ASP A 244 10.22 20.96 -8.54
N ALA A 245 9.41 20.24 -7.78
CA ALA A 245 8.96 18.91 -8.12
C ALA A 245 7.45 18.75 -7.90
N SER A 246 6.88 17.82 -8.64
CA SER A 246 5.59 17.23 -8.32
C SER A 246 5.57 15.77 -8.74
N PHE A 247 4.71 14.96 -8.13
CA PHE A 247 4.57 13.58 -8.54
C PHE A 247 3.19 13.01 -8.25
N LEU A 248 2.84 12.00 -9.04
CA LEU A 248 1.70 11.13 -8.79
C LEU A 248 2.20 9.86 -8.12
N ALA A 249 1.54 9.43 -7.05
CA ALA A 249 1.81 8.17 -6.37
C ALA A 249 0.58 7.26 -6.51
N ASP A 250 0.77 6.08 -7.12
CA ASP A 250 -0.29 5.08 -7.21
C ASP A 250 -0.39 4.33 -5.88
N VAL A 251 -1.53 4.50 -5.19
CA VAL A 251 -1.77 3.88 -3.87
C VAL A 251 -2.67 2.66 -3.93
N GLY A 252 -3.00 2.18 -5.14
CA GLY A 252 -3.90 1.06 -5.34
C GLY A 252 -5.33 1.33 -4.91
N ALA A 253 -6.09 0.26 -4.68
CA ALA A 253 -7.52 0.36 -4.43
C ALA A 253 -7.87 1.01 -3.09
N TYR A 254 -6.99 0.88 -2.11
CA TYR A 254 -7.20 1.37 -0.75
C TYR A 254 -5.96 2.12 -0.27
N PRO A 255 -6.08 3.41 0.10
CA PRO A 255 -4.94 4.23 0.52
C PRO A 255 -4.54 3.93 1.98
N ALA A 256 -4.13 2.68 2.24
CA ALA A 256 -3.92 2.12 3.57
C ALA A 256 -2.87 2.86 4.40
N GLN A 257 -1.93 3.55 3.74
CA GLN A 257 -0.81 4.23 4.38
C GLN A 257 -1.03 5.75 4.58
N GLY A 258 -2.24 6.25 4.27
CA GLY A 258 -2.54 7.69 4.34
C GLY A 258 -1.56 8.53 3.53
N ASN A 259 -1.08 9.63 4.11
CA ASN A 259 -0.07 10.47 3.49
C ASN A 259 1.37 10.01 3.73
N GLY A 260 1.62 9.00 4.57
CA GLY A 260 2.95 8.72 5.11
C GLY A 260 4.02 8.46 4.04
N LEU A 261 3.73 7.58 3.07
CA LEU A 261 4.68 7.22 2.00
C LEU A 261 4.95 8.37 1.04
N THR A 262 3.88 9.06 0.64
CA THR A 262 3.94 10.23 -0.26
C THR A 262 4.68 11.38 0.41
N LEU A 263 4.39 11.66 1.69
CA LEU A 263 5.07 12.68 2.47
C LEU A 263 6.55 12.33 2.69
N ASN A 264 6.89 11.05 2.90
CA ASN A 264 8.30 10.64 2.97
C ASN A 264 9.05 10.98 1.68
N THR A 265 8.46 10.73 0.52
CA THR A 265 9.08 11.11 -0.76
C THR A 265 9.29 12.62 -0.84
N VAL A 266 8.27 13.41 -0.48
CA VAL A 266 8.37 14.88 -0.39
C VAL A 266 9.49 15.32 0.56
N ASN A 267 9.61 14.71 1.73
CA ASN A 267 10.57 15.16 2.73
C ASN A 267 12.02 14.74 2.42
N HIS A 268 12.21 13.64 1.68
CA HIS A 268 13.54 13.08 1.44
C HIS A 268 14.09 13.36 0.03
N LEU A 269 13.30 13.98 -0.87
CA LEU A 269 13.76 14.34 -2.21
C LEU A 269 15.03 15.21 -2.22
N PRO A 270 15.26 16.17 -1.30
CA PRO A 270 16.52 16.90 -1.25
C PRO A 270 17.76 16.02 -1.00
N GLY A 271 17.58 14.78 -0.55
CA GLY A 271 18.67 13.85 -0.28
C GLY A 271 19.66 14.38 0.76
N PRO A 272 20.94 13.99 0.67
CA PRO A 272 22.00 14.48 1.55
C PRO A 272 22.53 15.87 1.15
N TYR A 273 21.83 16.61 0.30
CA TYR A 273 22.32 17.87 -0.26
C TYR A 273 21.74 19.10 0.42
N ARG A 274 22.49 20.21 0.38
CA ARG A 274 22.01 21.50 0.86
C ARG A 274 21.13 22.15 -0.21
N VAL A 275 19.82 22.19 0.04
CA VAL A 275 18.84 22.80 -0.86
C VAL A 275 18.15 23.96 -0.14
N ALA A 276 18.56 25.19 -0.45
CA ALA A 276 18.01 26.40 0.19
C ALA A 276 16.60 26.77 -0.33
N HIS A 277 16.26 26.33 -1.55
CA HIS A 277 15.02 26.66 -2.22
C HIS A 277 14.38 25.38 -2.78
N TYR A 278 13.29 24.95 -2.15
CA TYR A 278 12.65 23.67 -2.39
C TYR A 278 11.13 23.83 -2.47
N ARG A 279 10.52 23.18 -3.45
CA ARG A 279 9.06 22.99 -3.53
C ARG A 279 8.78 21.59 -4.06
N ASN A 280 7.90 20.85 -3.39
CA ASN A 280 7.40 19.57 -3.89
C ASN A 280 5.96 19.32 -3.48
N ALA A 281 5.20 18.66 -4.36
CA ALA A 281 3.85 18.19 -4.11
C ALA A 281 3.66 16.76 -4.63
N GLY A 282 3.28 15.85 -3.75
CA GLY A 282 2.91 14.48 -4.10
C GLY A 282 1.40 14.29 -4.02
N THR A 283 0.79 13.75 -5.07
CA THR A 283 -0.64 13.42 -5.12
C THR A 283 -0.81 11.91 -5.14
N SER A 284 -1.38 11.36 -4.06
CA SER A 284 -1.77 9.95 -3.97
C SER A 284 -3.07 9.71 -4.72
N VAL A 285 -3.08 8.76 -5.65
CA VAL A 285 -4.21 8.47 -6.53
C VAL A 285 -4.60 7.01 -6.40
N VAL A 286 -5.89 6.74 -6.19
CA VAL A 286 -6.40 5.37 -6.12
C VAL A 286 -6.58 4.77 -7.52
N THR A 287 -6.28 3.48 -7.65
CA THR A 287 -6.35 2.72 -8.93
C THR A 287 -6.90 1.31 -8.68
N ASN A 288 -7.27 0.58 -9.74
CA ASN A 288 -7.76 -0.80 -9.69
C ASN A 288 -6.62 -1.84 -9.52
N LYS A 289 -5.64 -1.52 -8.68
CA LYS A 289 -4.52 -2.38 -8.30
C LYS A 289 -4.64 -2.77 -6.82
N THR A 290 -3.94 -3.83 -6.38
CA THR A 290 -3.86 -4.18 -4.94
C THR A 290 -3.42 -2.96 -4.11
N LEU A 291 -3.69 -2.93 -2.81
CA LEU A 291 -3.36 -1.78 -1.96
C LEU A 291 -1.85 -1.47 -1.94
N ASN A 292 -1.52 -0.23 -1.55
CA ASN A 292 -0.14 0.09 -1.20
C ASN A 292 0.18 -0.27 0.26
N THR A 293 1.40 -0.72 0.48
CA THR A 293 1.96 -0.92 1.82
C THR A 293 3.40 -0.43 1.84
N ALA A 294 3.92 -0.09 3.01
CA ALA A 294 5.32 0.27 3.12
C ALA A 294 6.22 -0.86 2.59
N TYR A 295 7.15 -0.55 1.70
CA TYR A 295 8.23 -1.45 1.29
C TYR A 295 9.58 -0.78 1.56
N ARG A 296 10.45 -1.48 2.29
CA ARG A 296 11.81 -1.10 2.74
C ARG A 296 12.23 0.34 2.40
N ALA A 297 12.29 1.17 3.43
CA ALA A 297 12.59 2.61 3.39
C ALA A 297 11.46 3.54 2.88
N ALA A 298 10.45 3.02 2.16
CA ALA A 298 9.10 3.60 2.03
C ALA A 298 9.05 5.11 1.68
N GLY A 299 9.11 5.44 0.38
CA GLY A 299 9.16 6.81 -0.15
C GLY A 299 10.57 7.37 -0.33
N ARG A 300 11.56 6.82 0.39
CA ARG A 300 12.96 7.26 0.29
C ARG A 300 13.66 6.77 -0.98
N PRO A 301 13.52 5.51 -1.41
CA PRO A 301 14.22 5.06 -2.63
C PRO A 301 13.71 5.76 -3.89
N GLU A 302 12.43 6.15 -3.91
CA GLU A 302 11.82 6.95 -4.99
C GLU A 302 12.43 8.35 -5.02
N ALA A 303 12.53 8.99 -3.85
CA ALA A 303 13.20 10.28 -3.67
C ALA A 303 14.68 10.24 -4.10
N VAL A 304 15.44 9.25 -3.63
CA VAL A 304 16.86 9.07 -3.97
C VAL A 304 17.03 8.79 -5.45
N PHE A 305 16.21 7.92 -6.04
CA PHE A 305 16.24 7.66 -7.48
C PHE A 305 16.08 8.94 -8.30
N VAL A 306 15.13 9.81 -7.91
CA VAL A 306 14.94 11.10 -8.58
C VAL A 306 16.13 12.03 -8.35
N MET A 307 16.53 12.24 -7.10
CA MET A 307 17.57 13.21 -6.76
C MET A 307 18.92 12.87 -7.41
N GLU A 308 19.38 11.61 -7.29
CA GLU A 308 20.67 11.20 -7.83
C GLU A 308 20.69 11.25 -9.36
N ARG A 309 19.56 11.00 -10.03
CA ARG A 309 19.46 11.16 -11.50
C ARG A 309 19.61 12.61 -11.91
N LEU A 310 19.05 13.53 -11.13
CA LEU A 310 19.14 14.96 -11.38
C LEU A 310 20.55 15.49 -11.13
N MET A 311 21.23 15.00 -10.08
CA MET A 311 22.64 15.33 -9.82
C MET A 311 23.54 14.88 -10.97
N ASP A 312 23.43 13.63 -11.40
CA ASP A 312 24.14 13.08 -12.56
C ASP A 312 23.92 13.91 -13.84
N LEU A 313 22.66 14.30 -14.10
CA LEU A 313 22.31 15.12 -15.26
C LEU A 313 22.84 16.55 -15.16
N GLY A 314 22.82 17.12 -13.95
CA GLY A 314 23.38 18.43 -13.63
C GLY A 314 24.89 18.47 -13.87
N ALA A 315 25.63 17.51 -13.29
CA ALA A 315 27.06 17.38 -13.44
C ALA A 315 27.46 17.28 -14.93
N ARG A 316 26.78 16.42 -15.70
CA ARG A 316 27.00 16.31 -17.16
C ARG A 316 26.75 17.61 -17.92
N ARG A 317 25.73 18.39 -17.54
CA ARG A 317 25.42 19.69 -18.17
C ARG A 317 26.45 20.76 -17.83
N LEU A 318 27.03 20.69 -16.65
CA LEU A 318 28.07 21.61 -16.16
C LEU A 318 29.49 21.20 -16.59
N GLY A 319 29.66 19.97 -17.06
CA GLY A 319 30.98 19.41 -17.37
C GLY A 319 31.80 19.04 -16.13
N LEU A 320 31.11 18.72 -15.03
CA LEU A 320 31.71 18.27 -13.76
C LEU A 320 31.68 16.74 -13.67
N ASP A 321 32.61 16.17 -12.89
CA ASP A 321 32.49 14.78 -12.46
C ASP A 321 31.29 14.63 -11.50
N PRO A 322 30.47 13.56 -11.57
CA PRO A 322 29.35 13.38 -10.66
C PRO A 322 29.71 13.30 -9.16
N ALA A 323 30.97 13.01 -8.83
CA ALA A 323 31.46 12.97 -7.45
C ALA A 323 31.93 14.33 -6.92
N GLU A 324 32.12 15.34 -7.79
CA GLU A 324 32.47 16.74 -7.44
C GLU A 324 31.22 17.60 -7.20
#